data_AF-A0A7J9YPC2-F1
#
_entry.id   AF-A0A7J9YPC2-F1
#
_cell.length_a   1.000
_cell.length_b   1.000
_cell.length_c   1.000
_cell.angle_alpha   90.00
_cell.angle_beta   90.00
_cell.angle_gamma   90.00
#
_symmetry.space_group_name_H-M   'P 1'
#
loop_
_entity.id
_entity.type
_entity.pdbx_description
1 polymer ?
#
loop_
_entity_poly.entity_id
_entity_poly.type
_entity_poly.pdbx_seq_one_letter_code
_entity_poly.pdbx_strand_id
1 'polypeptide(L)'
;MRSGSRNRPRPLARLLSNLSRLAPSAFVSDAIHRANITVDEDGTEAAAVTGIAVATSAIEPEVSIRADHPFAFAITHPSGVPLFVGQVANPAS
;
A
#
# COMPACT_ATOMS: atom_id res chain seq x y z
N MET A 1 19.69 -47.14 -6.25
CA MET A 1 19.13 -46.40 -5.09
C MET A 1 18.96 -44.93 -5.48
N ARG A 2 17.73 -44.49 -5.79
CA ARG A 2 17.41 -43.06 -5.98
C ARG A 2 16.22 -42.74 -5.09
N SER A 3 16.51 -42.28 -3.87
CA SER A 3 15.49 -41.74 -2.96
C SER A 3 15.32 -40.26 -3.29
N GLY A 4 14.35 -39.98 -4.17
CA GLY A 4 13.89 -38.61 -4.43
C GLY A 4 12.97 -38.17 -3.29
N SER A 5 13.47 -37.30 -2.42
CA SER A 5 12.69 -36.58 -1.41
C SER A 5 11.59 -35.77 -2.10
N ARG A 6 10.39 -36.34 -2.21
CA ARG A 6 9.18 -35.60 -2.56
C ARG A 6 8.83 -34.75 -1.35
N ASN A 7 9.14 -33.45 -1.45
CA ASN A 7 8.78 -32.44 -0.49
C ASN A 7 7.24 -32.37 -0.36
N ARG A 8 6.65 -33.20 0.50
CA ARG A 8 5.23 -33.13 0.81
C ARG A 8 5.02 -31.90 1.71
N PRO A 9 4.18 -30.93 1.31
CA PRO A 9 3.88 -29.80 2.17
C PRO A 9 3.31 -30.29 3.51
N ARG A 10 3.81 -29.73 4.61
CA ARG A 10 3.42 -30.11 5.98
C ARG A 10 1.91 -29.88 6.18
N PRO A 11 1.20 -30.73 6.94
CA PRO A 11 -0.27 -30.75 7.03
C PRO A 11 -0.93 -29.46 7.53
N LEU A 12 -0.16 -28.51 8.08
CA LEU A 12 -0.68 -27.24 8.59
C LEU A 12 -1.18 -26.30 7.47
N ALA A 13 -0.58 -26.33 6.28
CA ALA A 13 -1.00 -25.46 5.16
C ALA A 13 -2.40 -25.83 4.61
N ARG A 14 -2.83 -27.09 4.78
CA ARG A 14 -4.06 -27.63 4.19
C ARG A 14 -5.32 -27.23 4.95
N LEU A 15 -5.20 -26.82 6.21
CA LEU A 15 -6.35 -26.50 7.06
C LEU A 15 -6.86 -25.07 6.81
N LEU A 16 -5.95 -24.13 6.56
CA LEU A 16 -6.27 -22.70 6.41
C LEU A 16 -6.92 -22.34 5.07
N SER A 17 -6.79 -23.20 4.06
CA SER A 17 -7.31 -22.98 2.71
C SER A 17 -8.27 -24.05 2.23
N ASN A 18 -8.88 -24.81 3.15
CA ASN A 18 -9.69 -25.99 2.84
C ASN A 18 -11.05 -25.62 2.20
N LEU A 19 -11.23 -25.95 0.92
CA LEU A 19 -12.47 -25.76 0.16
C LEU A 19 -13.22 -27.08 -0.10
N SER A 20 -12.99 -28.11 0.73
CA SER A 20 -13.58 -29.45 0.58
C SER A 20 -15.11 -29.47 0.56
N ARG A 21 -15.77 -28.44 1.12
CA ARG A 21 -17.24 -28.26 1.04
C ARG A 21 -17.72 -27.84 -0.36
N LEU A 22 -16.83 -27.38 -1.24
CA LEU A 22 -17.13 -27.04 -2.63
C LEU A 22 -16.72 -28.16 -3.58
N ALA A 23 -15.53 -28.75 -3.38
CA ALA A 23 -15.07 -29.90 -4.14
C ALA A 23 -14.06 -30.73 -3.33
N PRO A 24 -14.09 -32.07 -3.39
CA PRO A 24 -13.14 -32.92 -2.68
C PRO A 24 -11.68 -32.55 -3.01
N SER A 25 -10.86 -32.38 -1.96
CA SER A 25 -9.44 -32.01 -2.06
C SER A 25 -9.12 -30.63 -2.66
N ALA A 26 -10.10 -29.74 -2.82
CA ALA A 26 -9.84 -28.36 -3.22
C ALA A 26 -9.17 -27.56 -2.08
N PHE A 27 -8.13 -26.82 -2.41
CA PHE A 27 -7.48 -25.88 -1.50
C PHE A 27 -6.86 -24.70 -2.27
N VAL A 28 -6.73 -23.54 -1.63
CA VAL A 28 -5.97 -22.40 -2.18
C VAL A 28 -4.49 -22.70 -2.06
N SER A 29 -3.79 -22.76 -3.19
CA SER A 29 -2.35 -23.00 -3.25
C SER A 29 -1.53 -21.73 -3.08
N ASP A 30 -1.99 -20.62 -3.65
CA ASP A 30 -1.31 -19.32 -3.62
C ASP A 30 -2.33 -18.18 -3.82
N ALA A 31 -2.00 -16.99 -3.32
CA ALA A 31 -2.75 -15.76 -3.52
C ALA A 31 -1.75 -14.62 -3.74
N ILE A 32 -1.66 -14.14 -4.98
CA ILE A 32 -0.70 -13.10 -5.37
C ILE A 32 -1.43 -11.75 -5.40
N HIS A 33 -0.94 -10.80 -4.61
CA HIS A 33 -1.41 -9.41 -4.63
C HIS A 33 -0.31 -8.51 -5.22
N ARG A 34 -0.65 -7.78 -6.28
CA ARG A 34 0.25 -6.79 -6.92
C ARG A 34 -0.50 -5.48 -7.07
N ALA A 35 0.10 -4.41 -6.57
CA ALA A 35 -0.36 -3.04 -6.73
C ALA A 35 0.76 -2.21 -7.38
N ASN A 36 0.39 -1.25 -8.21
CA ASN A 36 1.29 -0.24 -8.76
C ASN A 36 0.72 1.13 -8.42
N ILE A 37 1.57 2.02 -7.91
CA ILE A 37 1.22 3.38 -7.53
C ILE A 37 2.23 4.28 -8.21
N THR A 38 1.74 5.16 -9.07
CA THR A 38 2.53 6.18 -9.76
C THR A 38 2.04 7.52 -9.27
N VAL A 39 2.98 8.37 -8.88
CA VAL A 39 2.74 9.74 -8.44
C VAL A 39 3.51 10.64 -9.39
N ASP A 40 2.81 11.59 -10.01
CA ASP A 40 3.36 12.61 -10.88
C ASP A 40 2.79 13.98 -10.51
N GLU A 41 3.39 15.02 -11.06
CA GLU A 41 2.99 16.41 -10.87
C GLU A 41 1.69 16.73 -11.63
N ASP A 42 1.45 16.05 -12.75
CA ASP A 42 0.30 16.27 -13.64
C ASP A 42 -1.05 15.98 -12.94
N GLY A 43 -1.07 15.09 -11.94
CA GLY A 43 -2.25 14.77 -11.16
C GLY A 43 -2.60 15.77 -10.04
N THR A 44 -1.74 16.75 -9.74
CA THR A 44 -1.92 17.75 -8.64
C THR A 44 -1.48 19.15 -9.07
N GLU A 45 -1.57 19.47 -10.36
CA GLU A 45 -1.29 20.80 -10.86
C GLU A 45 -2.43 21.76 -10.44
N ALA A 46 -2.14 22.78 -9.62
CA ALA A 46 -2.96 23.97 -9.31
C ALA A 46 -3.77 24.11 -8.00
N ALA A 47 -3.75 23.17 -7.03
CA ALA A 47 -4.48 23.41 -5.76
C ALA A 47 -3.79 24.40 -4.78
N ALA A 48 -2.50 24.70 -4.97
CA ALA A 48 -1.70 25.50 -4.03
C ALA A 48 -1.42 26.95 -4.48
N VAL A 49 -2.12 27.48 -5.48
CA VAL A 49 -1.93 28.89 -5.93
C VAL A 49 -2.95 29.87 -5.30
N THR A 50 -3.93 29.39 -4.53
CA THR A 50 -4.97 30.25 -3.94
C THR A 50 -5.12 30.08 -2.44
N GLY A 51 -4.21 30.70 -1.68
CA GLY A 51 -4.47 31.17 -0.32
C GLY A 51 -4.37 32.68 -0.32
N ILE A 52 -5.49 33.39 -0.23
CA ILE A 52 -5.54 34.85 -0.16
C ILE A 52 -4.72 35.30 1.05
N ALA A 53 -3.57 35.94 0.83
CA ALA A 53 -2.85 36.65 1.88
C ALA A 53 -3.64 37.92 2.24
N VAL A 54 -4.65 37.80 3.11
CA VAL A 54 -5.05 38.96 3.90
C VAL A 54 -3.93 39.16 4.91
N ALA A 55 -3.09 40.17 4.66
CA ALA A 55 -2.08 40.58 5.61
C ALA A 55 -2.75 41.19 6.86
N THR A 56 -3.20 40.34 7.78
CA THR A 56 -3.31 40.72 9.17
C THR A 56 -1.88 40.76 9.73
N SER A 57 -1.59 41.71 10.61
CA SER A 57 -0.25 42.06 11.07
C SER A 57 0.47 40.99 11.92
N ALA A 58 0.02 39.74 11.86
CA ALA A 58 0.63 38.59 12.51
C ALA A 58 1.28 37.73 11.42
N ILE A 59 2.60 37.53 11.53
CA ILE A 59 3.29 36.52 10.72
C ILE A 59 2.79 35.17 11.23
N GLU A 60 1.88 34.53 10.48
CA GLU A 60 1.58 33.13 10.71
C GLU A 60 2.86 32.32 10.44
N PRO A 61 3.23 31.37 11.33
CA PRO A 61 4.41 30.55 11.10
C PRO A 61 4.21 29.74 9.81
N GLU A 62 5.15 29.90 8.89
CA GLU A 62 5.18 29.13 7.64
C GLU A 62 5.31 27.63 7.95
N VAL A 63 4.33 26.83 7.54
CA VAL A 63 4.37 25.38 7.69
C VAL A 63 4.98 24.77 6.43
N SER A 64 6.23 24.32 6.54
CA SER A 64 6.93 23.60 5.48
C SER A 64 6.86 22.09 5.71
N ILE A 65 6.31 21.35 4.74
CA ILE A 65 6.36 19.88 4.71
C ILE A 65 7.37 19.45 3.64
N ARG A 66 8.37 18.67 4.04
CA ARG A 66 9.42 18.12 3.15
C ARG A 66 9.42 16.60 3.24
N ALA A 67 9.09 15.94 2.13
CA ALA A 67 9.11 14.48 2.00
C ALA A 67 10.47 13.98 1.46
N ASP A 68 11.57 14.48 2.03
CA ASP A 68 12.96 14.22 1.61
C ASP A 68 13.63 13.05 2.35
N HIS A 69 12.86 12.33 3.17
CA HIS A 69 13.26 11.16 3.94
C HIS A 69 12.11 10.13 3.98
N PRO A 70 12.33 8.89 4.46
CA PRO A 70 11.30 7.84 4.39
C PRO A 70 9.97 8.26 5.03
N PHE A 71 8.87 8.04 4.33
CA PHE A 71 7.53 8.42 4.77
C PHE A 71 6.49 7.34 4.46
N ALA A 72 5.41 7.31 5.24
CA ALA A 72 4.23 6.49 4.97
C ALA A 72 3.16 7.30 4.23
N PHE A 73 2.36 6.64 3.42
CA PHE A 73 1.23 7.24 2.72
C PHE A 73 0.01 6.32 2.73
N ALA A 74 -1.16 6.91 2.57
CA ALA A 74 -2.40 6.17 2.37
C ALA A 74 -3.28 6.87 1.33
N ILE A 75 -3.89 6.07 0.46
CA ILE A 75 -4.96 6.53 -0.44
C ILE A 75 -6.27 6.09 0.22
N THR A 76 -7.10 7.05 0.62
CA THR A 76 -8.31 6.79 1.40
C THR A 76 -9.57 7.13 0.61
N HIS A 77 -10.65 6.40 0.89
CA HIS A 77 -11.99 6.81 0.50
C HIS A 77 -12.42 8.00 1.38
N PRO A 78 -13.32 8.89 0.93
CA PRO A 78 -13.83 10.02 1.73
C PRO A 78 -14.43 9.63 3.10
N SER A 79 -14.85 8.38 3.27
CA SER A 79 -15.29 7.84 4.57
C SER A 79 -14.16 7.53 5.55
N GLY A 80 -12.90 7.72 5.16
CA GLY A 80 -11.71 7.43 5.96
C GLY A 80 -11.17 5.99 5.82
N VAL A 81 -11.80 5.15 4.99
CA VAL A 81 -11.32 3.77 4.77
C VAL A 81 -10.08 3.78 3.88
N PRO A 82 -8.95 3.18 4.29
CA PRO A 82 -7.77 3.08 3.44
C PRO A 82 -8.02 2.09 2.29
N LEU A 83 -7.79 2.55 1.07
CA LEU A 83 -7.79 1.73 -0.15
C LEU A 83 -6.39 1.18 -0.42
N PHE A 84 -5.37 2.00 -0.18
CA PHE A 84 -3.96 1.61 -0.24
C PHE A 84 -3.20 2.22 0.94
N VAL A 85 -2.24 1.47 1.48
CA VAL A 85 -1.29 1.95 2.49
C VAL A 85 0.08 1.49 2.05
N GLY A 86 1.05 2.38 2.13
CA GLY A 86 2.41 2.10 1.71
C GLY A 86 3.44 2.97 2.40
N GLN A 87 4.70 2.67 2.11
CA GLN A 87 5.85 3.44 2.56
C GLN A 87 6.78 3.69 1.38
N VAL A 88 7.29 4.90 1.29
CA VAL A 88 8.45 5.23 0.46
C VAL A 88 9.68 5.11 1.36
N ALA A 89 10.48 4.06 1.15
CA ALA A 89 11.66 3.79 1.95
C ALA A 89 12.90 4.59 1.51
N ASN A 90 12.95 5.01 0.25
CA ASN A 90 13.97 5.88 -0.29
C ASN A 90 13.32 6.84 -1.31
N PRO A 91 13.12 8.13 -0.97
CA PRO A 91 12.49 9.08 -1.88
C PRO A 91 13.40 9.62 -2.98
N ALA A 92 14.70 9.31 -2.96
CA ALA A 92 15.68 9.81 -3.94
C ALA A 92 15.97 8.82 -5.09
N SER A 93 15.26 7.69 -5.16
CA SER A 93 15.48 6.61 -6.13
C SER A 93 14.71 6.76 -7.43
#